data_AF-G9XJF6-F1
#
_entry.id   AF-G9XJF6-F1
#
_cell.length_a   1.000
_cell.length_b   1.000
_cell.length_c   1.000
_cell.angle_alpha   90.00
_cell.angle_beta   90.00
_cell.angle_gamma   90.00
#
_symmetry.space_group_name_H-M   'P 1'
#
loop_
_entity.id
_entity.type
_entity.pdbx_description
1 polymer ?
#
loop_
_entity_poly.entity_id
_entity_poly.type
_entity_poly.pdbx_seq_one_letter_code
_entity_poly.pdbx_strand_id
1 'polypeptide(L)'
;MLDMHVHLTGHGDRLATAETIREFLDQARRVGLKQIGFADHDVYYNELNLPLIREVAEEYPDLKVAVGLEVDYRPSDEGKIKTLLAQFPFDFVIGSVHELNGWAFDYPEEEAVHRQKDPDGMYEEYFRWVEMAAASDLFTTMGHFDLIKLFGVRPRTDILRLAGGALEQIQKKGLVIELNTAGRYKPVGEYYPEVKIIEEIKRRGIPMTLSSDAHRAEHVGRDAGRAAQLLKDLGIKEIIGFDHGQKEYYPL
;
A
#
# COMPACT_ATOMS: atom_id res chain seq x y z
N MET A 1 14.67 -7.09 4.46
CA MET A 1 13.72 -5.97 4.28
C MET A 1 12.86 -6.27 3.06
N LEU A 2 11.64 -5.74 3.02
CA LEU A 2 10.68 -5.96 1.93
C LEU A 2 10.33 -4.62 1.29
N ASP A 3 9.81 -4.66 0.08
CA ASP A 3 9.09 -3.54 -0.54
C ASP A 3 7.91 -4.11 -1.32
N MET A 4 6.72 -4.05 -0.74
CA MET A 4 5.53 -4.74 -1.26
C MET A 4 4.58 -3.82 -2.05
N HIS A 5 5.01 -2.59 -2.38
CA HIS A 5 4.19 -1.66 -3.15
C HIS A 5 5.08 -0.85 -4.10
N VAL A 6 5.10 -1.29 -5.36
CA VAL A 6 5.96 -0.75 -6.40
C VAL A 6 5.19 -0.70 -7.71
N HIS A 7 5.23 0.44 -8.41
CA HIS A 7 4.51 0.70 -9.64
C HIS A 7 5.48 0.60 -10.83
N LEU A 8 5.43 -0.53 -11.55
CA LEU A 8 6.23 -0.79 -12.73
C LEU A 8 5.92 0.24 -13.82
N THR A 9 4.67 0.55 -14.13
CA THR A 9 4.31 1.53 -15.18
C THR A 9 4.19 2.95 -14.62
N GLY A 10 4.14 3.09 -13.29
CA GLY A 10 3.93 4.37 -12.62
C GLY A 10 2.50 4.85 -12.86
N HIS A 11 2.33 6.09 -13.35
CA HIS A 11 1.03 6.59 -13.80
C HIS A 11 0.85 6.45 -15.32
N GLY A 12 1.33 5.34 -15.88
CA GLY A 12 1.38 5.12 -17.34
C GLY A 12 2.53 5.83 -18.04
N ASP A 13 3.53 6.30 -17.27
CA ASP A 13 4.71 7.01 -17.79
C ASP A 13 5.71 6.07 -18.51
N ARG A 14 5.53 4.75 -18.33
CA ARG A 14 6.46 3.70 -18.77
C ARG A 14 5.70 2.44 -19.18
N LEU A 15 6.24 1.76 -20.20
CA LEU A 15 5.75 0.45 -20.63
C LEU A 15 6.33 -0.68 -19.78
N ALA A 16 5.53 -1.72 -19.51
CA ALA A 16 6.00 -2.95 -18.89
C ALA A 16 6.82 -3.79 -19.91
N THR A 17 8.13 -3.61 -19.89
CA THR A 17 9.10 -4.34 -20.73
C THR A 17 10.07 -5.14 -19.88
N ALA A 18 10.77 -6.12 -20.47
CA ALA A 18 11.77 -6.88 -19.72
C ALA A 18 12.89 -5.98 -19.17
N GLU A 19 13.33 -4.98 -19.92
CA GLU A 19 14.35 -4.02 -19.48
C GLU A 19 13.88 -3.22 -18.26
N THR A 20 12.68 -2.67 -18.32
CA THR A 20 12.12 -1.89 -17.20
C THR A 20 11.86 -2.76 -15.97
N ILE A 21 11.41 -4.00 -16.12
CA ILE A 21 11.29 -4.93 -14.99
C ILE A 21 12.66 -5.18 -14.35
N ARG A 22 13.70 -5.42 -15.17
CA ARG A 22 15.08 -5.60 -14.68
C ARG A 22 15.57 -4.39 -13.91
N GLU A 23 15.29 -3.15 -14.34
CA GLU A 23 15.70 -1.95 -13.59
C GLU A 23 15.19 -1.96 -12.13
N PHE A 24 13.93 -2.35 -11.92
CA PHE A 24 13.33 -2.44 -10.60
C PHE A 24 13.94 -3.60 -9.78
N LEU A 25 14.15 -4.76 -10.39
CA LEU A 25 14.73 -5.93 -9.73
C LEU A 25 16.22 -5.72 -9.38
N ASP A 26 16.99 -5.09 -10.26
CA ASP A 26 18.38 -4.70 -10.03
C ASP A 26 18.48 -3.73 -8.86
N GLN A 27 17.57 -2.75 -8.79
CA GLN A 27 17.51 -1.86 -7.63
C GLN A 27 17.16 -2.63 -6.35
N ALA A 28 16.16 -3.50 -6.38
CA ALA A 28 15.75 -4.31 -5.23
C ALA A 28 16.92 -5.13 -4.68
N ARG A 29 17.72 -5.75 -5.56
CA ARG A 29 18.95 -6.44 -5.19
C ARG A 29 20.00 -5.50 -4.61
N ARG A 30 20.21 -4.33 -5.25
CA ARG A 30 21.19 -3.33 -4.80
C ARG A 30 20.92 -2.84 -3.38
N VAL A 31 19.66 -2.66 -3.01
CA VAL A 31 19.27 -2.22 -1.65
C VAL A 31 19.02 -3.39 -0.69
N GLY A 32 19.27 -4.63 -1.13
CA GLY A 32 19.24 -5.82 -0.29
C GLY A 32 17.84 -6.25 0.14
N LEU A 33 16.82 -6.05 -0.70
CA LEU A 33 15.49 -6.59 -0.46
C LEU A 33 15.50 -8.11 -0.49
N LYS A 34 14.65 -8.72 0.34
CA LYS A 34 14.35 -10.15 0.30
C LYS A 34 13.18 -10.48 -0.61
N GLN A 35 12.26 -9.53 -0.72
CA GLN A 35 11.11 -9.62 -1.60
C GLN A 35 10.73 -8.24 -2.12
N ILE A 36 10.33 -8.19 -3.39
CA ILE A 36 9.68 -7.05 -4.03
C ILE A 36 8.27 -7.45 -4.50
N GLY A 37 7.30 -6.57 -4.28
CA GLY A 37 5.93 -6.71 -4.75
C GLY A 37 5.58 -5.65 -5.78
N PHE A 38 5.31 -6.06 -7.02
CA PHE A 38 4.75 -5.16 -8.03
C PHE A 38 3.24 -5.03 -7.81
N ALA A 39 2.73 -3.80 -7.72
CA ALA A 39 1.33 -3.49 -7.47
C ALA A 39 0.98 -2.14 -8.11
N ASP A 40 0.96 -2.10 -9.45
CA ASP A 40 0.47 -0.93 -10.17
C ASP A 40 -1.04 -0.70 -9.94
N HIS A 41 -1.50 0.50 -10.28
CA HIS A 41 -2.91 0.85 -10.18
C HIS A 41 -3.75 0.05 -11.18
N ASP A 42 -4.93 -0.39 -10.74
CA ASP A 42 -5.91 -1.15 -11.51
C ASP A 42 -6.37 -0.46 -12.81
N VAL A 43 -6.36 0.87 -12.86
CA VAL A 43 -6.65 1.63 -14.09
C VAL A 43 -5.71 1.30 -15.25
N TYR A 44 -4.47 0.86 -14.96
CA TYR A 44 -3.47 0.48 -15.96
C TYR A 44 -3.41 -1.03 -16.22
N TYR A 45 -4.39 -1.80 -15.74
CA TYR A 45 -4.34 -3.26 -15.77
C TYR A 45 -4.09 -3.86 -17.17
N ASN A 46 -4.64 -3.25 -18.23
CA ASN A 46 -4.48 -3.75 -19.59
C ASN A 46 -3.06 -3.51 -20.14
N GLU A 47 -2.35 -2.55 -19.57
CA GLU A 47 -0.97 -2.20 -19.88
C GLU A 47 0.03 -3.01 -19.04
N LEU A 48 -0.44 -3.68 -17.98
CA LEU A 48 0.39 -4.53 -17.12
C LEU A 48 0.68 -5.86 -17.83
N ASN A 49 1.93 -6.08 -18.22
CA ASN A 49 2.39 -7.39 -18.64
C ASN A 49 2.75 -8.25 -17.42
N LEU A 50 1.75 -8.61 -16.61
CA LEU A 50 1.92 -9.37 -15.37
C LEU A 50 2.63 -10.73 -15.56
N PRO A 51 2.37 -11.52 -16.63
CA PRO A 51 3.13 -12.74 -16.89
C PRO A 51 4.62 -12.46 -17.14
N LEU A 52 4.95 -11.38 -17.84
CA LEU A 52 6.35 -11.01 -18.11
C LEU A 52 7.12 -10.67 -16.83
N ILE A 53 6.46 -10.11 -15.80
CA ILE A 53 7.10 -9.90 -14.49
C ILE A 53 7.57 -11.23 -13.91
N ARG A 54 6.75 -12.29 -13.98
CA ARG A 54 7.12 -13.63 -13.51
C ARG A 54 8.23 -14.25 -14.34
N GLU A 55 8.18 -14.10 -15.66
CA GLU A 55 9.23 -14.59 -16.57
C GLU A 55 10.58 -13.93 -16.26
N VAL A 56 10.63 -12.60 -16.17
CA VAL A 56 11.88 -11.88 -15.89
C VAL A 56 12.39 -12.16 -14.47
N ALA A 57 11.49 -12.42 -13.52
CA ALA A 57 11.87 -12.82 -12.16
C ALA A 57 12.71 -14.11 -12.12
N GLU A 58 12.60 -15.01 -13.10
CA GLU A 58 13.43 -16.23 -13.18
C GLU A 58 14.93 -15.91 -13.33
N GLU A 59 15.28 -14.72 -13.83
CA GLU A 59 16.67 -14.24 -13.92
C GLU A 59 17.26 -13.83 -12.56
N TYR A 60 16.43 -13.72 -11.52
CA TYR A 60 16.76 -13.19 -10.19
C TYR A 60 16.50 -14.21 -9.06
N PRO A 61 17.12 -15.41 -9.07
CA PRO A 61 16.78 -16.49 -8.13
C PRO A 61 17.09 -16.19 -6.65
N ASP A 62 17.84 -15.11 -6.37
CA ASP A 62 18.17 -14.64 -5.02
C ASP A 62 17.16 -13.62 -4.46
N LEU A 63 16.18 -13.19 -5.25
CA LEU A 63 15.15 -12.21 -4.89
C LEU A 63 13.77 -12.81 -5.12
N LYS A 64 12.91 -12.83 -4.09
CA LYS A 64 11.51 -13.19 -4.29
C LYS A 64 10.77 -12.04 -4.97
N VAL A 65 9.95 -12.38 -5.96
CA VAL A 65 9.12 -11.42 -6.69
C VAL A 65 7.66 -11.85 -6.52
N ALA A 66 6.84 -10.94 -6.01
CA ALA A 66 5.40 -11.11 -5.89
C ALA A 66 4.69 -10.21 -6.91
N VAL A 67 3.66 -10.73 -7.57
CA VAL A 67 2.84 -9.97 -8.52
C VAL A 67 1.48 -9.71 -7.90
N GLY A 68 1.23 -8.46 -7.57
CA GLY A 68 -0.02 -7.98 -7.02
C GLY A 68 -0.66 -6.87 -7.87
N LEU A 69 -1.62 -6.18 -7.26
CA LEU A 69 -2.32 -5.04 -7.83
C LEU A 69 -2.73 -4.09 -6.72
N GLU A 70 -2.57 -2.79 -6.92
CA GLU A 70 -3.21 -1.77 -6.10
C GLU A 70 -4.56 -1.40 -6.73
N VAL A 71 -5.62 -1.57 -5.96
CA VAL A 71 -6.98 -1.37 -6.43
C VAL A 71 -7.65 -0.27 -5.63
N ASP A 72 -8.16 0.73 -6.35
CA ASP A 72 -9.05 1.73 -5.77
C ASP A 72 -10.34 1.09 -5.27
N TYR A 73 -10.60 1.23 -3.98
CA TYR A 73 -11.89 0.91 -3.40
C TYR A 73 -12.84 2.10 -3.48
N ARG A 74 -13.98 1.88 -4.14
CA ARG A 74 -15.15 2.77 -4.12
C ARG A 74 -16.37 1.95 -3.68
N PRO A 75 -17.22 2.47 -2.76
CA PRO A 75 -18.45 1.80 -2.41
C PRO A 75 -19.31 1.46 -3.65
N SER A 76 -19.79 0.22 -3.73
CA SER A 76 -20.56 -0.34 -4.85
C SER A 76 -19.72 -0.87 -6.04
N ASP A 77 -18.39 -0.69 -6.05
CA ASP A 77 -17.53 -1.25 -7.09
C ASP A 77 -17.09 -2.69 -6.79
N GLU A 78 -17.52 -3.32 -5.69
CA GLU A 78 -17.05 -4.64 -5.25
C GLU A 78 -17.22 -5.72 -6.33
N GLY A 79 -18.33 -5.68 -7.08
CA GLY A 79 -18.58 -6.62 -8.17
C GLY A 79 -17.62 -6.44 -9.35
N LYS A 80 -17.28 -5.19 -9.67
CA LYS A 80 -16.29 -4.84 -10.70
C LYS A 80 -14.90 -5.28 -10.27
N ILE A 81 -14.50 -4.94 -9.04
CA ILE A 81 -13.21 -5.33 -8.46
C ILE A 81 -13.07 -6.84 -8.43
N LYS A 82 -14.08 -7.57 -7.95
CA LYS A 82 -14.07 -9.05 -7.94
C LYS A 82 -13.88 -9.65 -9.34
N THR A 83 -14.52 -9.06 -10.36
CA THR A 83 -14.39 -9.50 -11.75
C THR A 83 -12.98 -9.24 -12.28
N LEU A 84 -12.37 -8.11 -11.93
CA LEU A 84 -10.98 -7.80 -12.27
C LEU A 84 -10.00 -8.79 -11.62
N LEU A 85 -10.13 -8.98 -10.31
CA LEU A 85 -9.23 -9.84 -9.53
C LEU A 85 -9.30 -11.33 -9.94
N ALA A 86 -10.39 -11.76 -10.59
CA ALA A 86 -10.52 -13.11 -11.11
C ALA A 86 -9.73 -13.38 -12.40
N GLN A 87 -9.18 -12.33 -13.05
CA GLN A 87 -8.50 -12.45 -14.35
C GLN A 87 -7.04 -12.90 -14.23
N PHE A 88 -6.43 -12.76 -13.05
CA PHE A 88 -5.04 -13.12 -12.81
C PHE A 88 -4.84 -13.71 -11.40
N PRO A 89 -3.99 -14.72 -11.22
CA PRO A 89 -3.71 -15.31 -9.91
C PRO A 89 -2.70 -14.45 -9.13
N PHE A 90 -3.17 -13.31 -8.62
CA PHE A 90 -2.35 -12.38 -7.83
C PHE A 90 -1.80 -13.00 -6.55
N ASP A 91 -0.55 -12.67 -6.22
CA ASP A 91 0.10 -13.07 -4.97
C ASP A 91 -0.43 -12.25 -3.78
N PHE A 92 -0.83 -11.00 -4.03
CA PHE A 92 -1.44 -10.10 -3.07
C PHE A 92 -2.25 -9.00 -3.78
N VAL A 93 -3.16 -8.36 -3.06
CA VAL A 93 -3.94 -7.22 -3.55
C VAL A 93 -3.99 -6.15 -2.46
N ILE A 94 -3.63 -4.92 -2.82
CA ILE A 94 -3.72 -3.73 -1.96
C ILE A 94 -5.05 -3.04 -2.24
N GLY A 95 -5.84 -2.80 -1.19
CA GLY A 95 -7.02 -1.95 -1.26
C GLY A 95 -6.69 -0.54 -0.78
N SER A 96 -6.93 0.45 -1.64
CA SER A 96 -6.60 1.86 -1.40
C SER A 96 -7.81 2.75 -1.56
N VAL A 97 -7.85 3.89 -0.87
CA VAL A 97 -8.90 4.90 -1.01
C VAL A 97 -8.24 6.20 -1.45
N HIS A 98 -8.43 6.59 -2.70
CA HIS A 98 -7.85 7.81 -3.32
C HIS A 98 -8.90 8.91 -3.57
N GLU A 99 -10.19 8.59 -3.44
CA GLU A 99 -11.26 9.55 -3.59
C GLU A 99 -12.33 9.40 -2.52
N LEU A 100 -13.11 10.47 -2.31
CA LEU A 100 -14.32 10.47 -1.50
C LEU A 100 -15.44 11.16 -2.27
N ASN A 101 -16.50 10.44 -2.63
CA ASN A 101 -17.67 10.97 -3.35
C ASN A 101 -17.31 11.81 -4.60
N GLY A 102 -16.37 11.29 -5.41
CA GLY A 102 -15.90 11.97 -6.63
C GLY A 102 -14.85 13.08 -6.39
N TRP A 103 -14.41 13.30 -5.15
CA TRP A 103 -13.28 14.16 -4.82
C TRP A 103 -12.02 13.31 -4.66
N ALA A 104 -11.16 13.31 -5.68
CA ALA A 104 -9.87 12.61 -5.67
C ALA A 104 -8.84 13.42 -4.87
N PHE A 105 -8.89 13.26 -3.55
CA PHE A 105 -8.30 14.19 -2.58
C PHE A 105 -6.77 14.16 -2.52
N ASP A 106 -6.13 13.21 -3.18
CA ASP A 106 -4.70 12.95 -3.12
C ASP A 106 -3.90 13.55 -4.29
N TYR A 107 -4.58 14.21 -5.23
CA TYR A 107 -3.95 15.03 -6.26
C TYR A 107 -3.43 16.35 -5.68
N PRO A 108 -2.21 16.81 -6.05
CA PRO A 108 -1.65 18.10 -5.61
C PRO A 108 -2.58 19.30 -5.82
N GLU A 109 -3.38 19.28 -6.90
CA GLU A 109 -4.33 20.33 -7.27
C GLU A 109 -5.46 20.49 -6.23
N GLU A 110 -5.74 19.44 -5.45
CA GLU A 110 -6.82 19.42 -4.47
C GLU A 110 -6.42 19.96 -3.10
N GLU A 111 -5.18 20.40 -2.91
CA GLU A 111 -4.68 20.91 -1.62
C GLU A 111 -5.56 22.03 -1.06
N ALA A 112 -5.97 22.98 -1.91
CA ALA A 112 -6.79 24.12 -1.49
C ALA A 112 -8.17 23.68 -0.99
N VAL A 113 -8.77 22.68 -1.64
CA VAL A 113 -10.07 22.10 -1.25
C VAL A 113 -9.90 21.30 0.05
N HIS A 114 -8.85 20.49 0.13
CA HIS A 114 -8.51 19.68 1.30
C HIS A 114 -8.41 20.52 2.58
N ARG A 115 -7.71 21.66 2.51
CA ARG A 115 -7.55 22.59 3.64
C ARG A 115 -8.84 23.30 4.08
N GLN A 116 -9.87 23.31 3.24
CA GLN A 116 -11.16 23.96 3.53
C GLN A 116 -12.21 23.00 4.10
N LYS A 117 -12.01 21.67 3.97
CA LYS A 117 -12.92 20.65 4.50
C LYS A 117 -12.87 20.63 6.03
N ASP A 118 -13.96 20.21 6.66
CA ASP A 118 -13.94 19.87 8.09
C ASP A 118 -13.04 18.64 8.31
N PRO A 119 -11.96 18.75 9.10
CA PRO A 119 -11.03 17.64 9.27
C PRO A 119 -11.66 16.40 9.91
N ASP A 120 -12.56 16.56 10.88
CA ASP A 120 -13.19 15.42 11.55
C ASP A 120 -14.10 14.66 10.59
N GLY A 121 -15.02 15.35 9.90
CA GLY A 121 -15.90 14.73 8.93
C GLY A 121 -15.15 14.07 7.76
N MET A 122 -14.07 14.67 7.29
CA MET A 122 -13.23 14.11 6.23
C MET A 122 -12.55 12.80 6.66
N TYR A 123 -11.97 12.74 7.86
CA TYR A 123 -11.36 11.52 8.38
C TYR A 123 -12.39 10.46 8.74
N GLU A 124 -13.56 10.84 9.29
CA GLU A 124 -14.69 9.93 9.55
C GLU A 124 -15.14 9.24 8.27
N GLU A 125 -15.30 10.00 7.19
CA GLU A 125 -15.70 9.46 5.90
C GLU A 125 -14.60 8.56 5.28
N TYR A 126 -13.34 9.00 5.31
CA TYR A 126 -12.22 8.21 4.81
C TYR A 126 -12.11 6.86 5.53
N PHE A 127 -12.09 6.83 6.86
CA PHE A 127 -11.98 5.57 7.60
C PHE A 127 -13.22 4.69 7.46
N ARG A 128 -14.40 5.25 7.21
CA ARG A 128 -15.59 4.47 6.85
C ARG A 128 -15.39 3.73 5.53
N TRP A 129 -14.77 4.35 4.53
CA TRP A 129 -14.48 3.68 3.25
C TRP A 129 -13.39 2.61 3.43
N VAL A 130 -12.36 2.88 4.23
CA VAL A 130 -11.33 1.88 4.58
C VAL A 130 -11.95 0.67 5.31
N GLU A 131 -12.91 0.91 6.22
CA GLU A 131 -13.65 -0.17 6.89
C GLU A 131 -14.47 -1.01 5.90
N MET A 132 -15.18 -0.36 4.97
CA MET A 132 -15.96 -1.05 3.94
C MET A 132 -15.04 -1.85 3.00
N ALA A 133 -13.90 -1.28 2.61
CA ALA A 133 -12.86 -1.97 1.84
C ALA A 133 -12.38 -3.23 2.57
N ALA A 134 -12.03 -3.10 3.86
CA ALA A 134 -11.62 -4.23 4.69
C ALA A 134 -12.73 -5.28 4.84
N ALA A 135 -14.00 -4.88 4.86
CA ALA A 135 -15.15 -5.78 4.96
C ALA A 135 -15.47 -6.55 3.67
N SER A 136 -14.95 -6.11 2.52
CA SER A 136 -15.33 -6.60 1.19
C SER A 136 -14.85 -8.01 0.82
N ASP A 137 -13.88 -8.56 1.55
CA ASP A 137 -13.18 -9.83 1.23
C ASP A 137 -12.40 -9.79 -0.11
N LEU A 138 -12.05 -8.60 -0.61
CA LEU A 138 -11.36 -8.43 -1.90
C LEU A 138 -9.84 -8.23 -1.76
N PHE A 139 -9.38 -7.79 -0.60
CA PHE A 139 -8.01 -7.32 -0.41
C PHE A 139 -7.24 -8.21 0.56
N THR A 140 -5.92 -8.18 0.42
CA THR A 140 -4.98 -8.83 1.35
C THR A 140 -4.30 -7.82 2.28
N THR A 141 -4.16 -6.59 1.78
CA THR A 141 -3.41 -5.50 2.40
C THR A 141 -4.21 -4.20 2.26
N MET A 142 -4.22 -3.35 3.28
CA MET A 142 -4.74 -1.99 3.19
C MET A 142 -3.59 -1.02 2.93
N GLY A 143 -3.70 -0.26 1.84
CA GLY A 143 -2.74 0.77 1.41
C GLY A 143 -2.76 1.98 2.33
N HIS A 144 -1.61 2.66 2.43
CA HIS A 144 -1.35 3.98 3.05
C HIS A 144 -2.47 4.45 4.00
N PHE A 145 -2.62 3.73 5.12
CA PHE A 145 -3.86 3.63 5.90
C PHE A 145 -4.45 4.95 6.43
N ASP A 146 -3.68 6.02 6.52
CA ASP A 146 -4.16 7.36 6.89
C ASP A 146 -3.88 8.42 5.81
N LEU A 147 -3.85 8.03 4.52
CA LEU A 147 -3.51 8.88 3.36
C LEU A 147 -4.20 10.24 3.38
N ILE A 148 -5.43 10.30 3.89
CA ILE A 148 -6.22 11.53 4.04
C ILE A 148 -5.48 12.67 4.76
N LYS A 149 -4.39 12.39 5.49
CA LYS A 149 -3.50 13.40 6.07
C LYS A 149 -2.56 14.08 5.07
N LEU A 150 -2.57 13.73 3.78
CA LEU A 150 -1.57 14.09 2.76
C LEU A 150 -1.02 15.53 2.82
N PHE A 151 -1.90 16.51 3.03
CA PHE A 151 -1.57 17.94 3.08
C PHE A 151 -1.34 18.50 4.51
N GLY A 152 -1.21 17.62 5.49
CA GLY A 152 -0.98 17.95 6.89
C GLY A 152 -2.23 18.41 7.66
N VAL A 153 -3.43 18.27 7.09
CA VAL A 153 -4.69 18.57 7.79
C VAL A 153 -4.98 17.46 8.80
N ARG A 154 -5.21 17.81 10.06
CA ARG A 154 -5.38 16.88 11.19
C ARG A 154 -6.76 16.98 11.82
N PRO A 155 -7.37 15.86 12.24
CA PRO A 155 -8.64 15.89 12.97
C PRO A 155 -8.43 16.51 14.35
N ARG A 156 -9.49 17.12 14.87
CA ARG A 156 -9.61 17.55 16.28
C ARG A 156 -9.93 16.34 17.16
N THR A 157 -10.74 15.43 16.64
CA THR A 157 -10.98 14.14 17.25
C THR A 157 -9.70 13.30 17.26
N ASP A 158 -9.49 12.50 18.32
CA ASP A 158 -8.44 11.48 18.33
C ASP A 158 -8.59 10.52 17.12
N ILE A 159 -7.58 10.47 16.27
CA ILE A 159 -7.55 9.61 15.09
C ILE A 159 -7.84 8.14 15.40
N LEU A 160 -7.47 7.63 16.59
CA LEU A 160 -7.76 6.24 16.98
C LEU A 160 -9.26 6.00 17.21
N ARG A 161 -10.03 7.04 17.58
CA ARG A 161 -11.50 6.97 17.62
C ARG A 161 -12.06 6.86 16.21
N LEU A 162 -11.50 7.62 15.27
CA LEU A 162 -11.95 7.66 13.87
C LEU A 162 -11.61 6.38 13.11
N ALA A 163 -10.39 5.88 13.27
CA ALA A 163 -9.88 4.67 12.63
C ALA A 163 -10.36 3.36 13.28
N GLY A 164 -11.05 3.44 14.43
CA GLY A 164 -11.36 2.29 15.28
C GLY A 164 -12.13 1.18 14.57
N GLY A 165 -13.18 1.54 13.81
CA GLY A 165 -13.99 0.59 13.05
C GLY A 165 -13.19 -0.13 11.96
N ALA A 166 -12.41 0.64 11.18
CA ALA A 166 -11.51 0.10 10.17
C ALA A 166 -10.48 -0.87 10.77
N LEU A 167 -9.81 -0.50 11.87
CA LEU A 167 -8.82 -1.36 12.54
C LEU A 167 -9.44 -2.63 13.11
N GLU A 168 -10.64 -2.55 13.69
CA GLU A 168 -11.38 -3.73 14.15
C GLU A 168 -11.70 -4.68 12.99
N GLN A 169 -12.17 -4.12 11.87
CA GLN A 169 -12.53 -4.92 10.71
C GLN A 169 -11.30 -5.56 10.05
N ILE A 170 -10.20 -4.84 9.91
CA ILE A 170 -8.92 -5.36 9.40
C ILE A 170 -8.42 -6.50 10.30
N GLN A 171 -8.47 -6.33 11.63
CA GLN A 171 -8.09 -7.38 12.58
C GLN A 171 -8.97 -8.62 12.40
N LYS A 172 -10.29 -8.44 12.35
CA LYS A 172 -11.27 -9.54 12.20
C LYS A 172 -11.07 -10.32 10.91
N LYS A 173 -10.74 -9.64 9.81
CA LYS A 173 -10.49 -10.23 8.49
C LYS A 173 -9.07 -10.75 8.33
N GLY A 174 -8.19 -10.43 9.28
CA GLY A 174 -6.78 -10.78 9.23
C GLY A 174 -6.08 -10.14 8.04
N LEU A 175 -6.34 -8.88 7.73
CA LEU A 175 -5.63 -8.16 6.67
C LEU A 175 -4.27 -7.63 7.16
N VAL A 176 -3.40 -7.30 6.20
CA VAL A 176 -2.12 -6.61 6.46
C VAL A 176 -2.32 -5.10 6.32
N ILE A 177 -1.55 -4.29 7.05
CA ILE A 177 -1.45 -2.84 6.82
C ILE A 177 -0.01 -2.51 6.41
N GLU A 178 0.18 -1.75 5.34
CA GLU A 178 1.51 -1.29 4.98
C GLU A 178 2.02 -0.15 5.87
N LEU A 179 3.33 -0.14 6.15
CA LEU A 179 4.06 1.07 6.49
C LEU A 179 4.67 1.62 5.19
N ASN A 180 3.97 2.57 4.60
CA ASN A 180 4.32 3.22 3.35
C ASN A 180 5.21 4.45 3.60
N THR A 181 6.42 4.41 3.04
CA THR A 181 7.42 5.46 3.23
C THR A 181 7.22 6.69 2.36
N ALA A 182 6.36 6.63 1.35
CA ALA A 182 6.17 7.70 0.39
C ALA A 182 5.65 9.00 1.01
N GLY A 183 4.85 8.91 2.07
CA GLY A 183 4.32 10.08 2.76
C GLY A 183 5.39 11.04 3.29
N ARG A 184 6.60 10.54 3.57
CA ARG A 184 7.76 11.37 3.94
C ARG A 184 8.18 12.34 2.84
N TYR A 185 7.86 12.00 1.59
CA TYR A 185 8.17 12.77 0.39
C TYR A 185 6.94 13.49 -0.17
N LYS A 186 5.85 13.51 0.59
CA LYS A 186 4.63 14.28 0.34
C LYS A 186 4.54 15.46 1.32
N PRO A 187 3.59 16.41 1.14
CA PRO A 187 3.51 17.59 2.00
C PRO A 187 3.40 17.30 3.50
N VAL A 188 2.82 16.16 3.90
CA VAL A 188 2.73 15.74 5.30
C VAL A 188 4.10 15.41 5.92
N GLY A 189 5.08 14.95 5.14
CA GLY A 189 6.43 14.67 5.64
C GLY A 189 6.54 13.49 6.62
N GLU A 190 5.54 12.62 6.67
CA GLU A 190 5.43 11.47 7.58
C GLU A 190 5.04 10.20 6.83
N TYR A 191 5.47 9.02 7.30
CA TYR A 191 5.00 7.74 6.75
C TYR A 191 3.50 7.54 6.94
N TYR A 192 2.90 6.70 6.11
CA TYR A 192 1.54 6.20 6.31
C TYR A 192 1.60 4.77 6.89
N PRO A 193 0.92 4.45 8.00
CA PRO A 193 0.23 5.37 8.88
C PRO A 193 1.15 6.11 9.84
N GLU A 194 0.62 7.11 10.56
CA GLU A 194 1.34 7.79 11.65
C GLU A 194 1.68 6.84 12.82
N VAL A 195 2.73 7.16 13.58
CA VAL A 195 3.25 6.31 14.67
C VAL A 195 2.16 5.91 15.67
N LYS A 196 1.25 6.84 16.01
CA LYS A 196 0.14 6.57 16.94
C LYS A 196 -0.76 5.42 16.46
N ILE A 197 -1.02 5.34 15.15
CA ILE A 197 -1.76 4.23 14.55
C ILE A 197 -0.90 2.96 14.54
N ILE A 198 0.40 3.03 14.22
CA ILE A 198 1.29 1.86 14.24
C ILE A 198 1.31 1.20 15.63
N GLU A 199 1.33 1.98 16.69
CA GLU A 199 1.24 1.46 18.07
C GLU A 199 -0.08 0.73 18.32
N GLU A 200 -1.19 1.20 17.78
CA GLU A 200 -2.50 0.55 17.88
C GLU A 200 -2.57 -0.73 17.04
N ILE A 201 -2.04 -0.71 15.82
CA ILE A 201 -1.88 -1.89 14.95
C ILE A 201 -1.12 -2.98 15.69
N LYS A 202 0.01 -2.62 16.32
CA LYS A 202 0.78 -3.54 17.16
C LYS A 202 -0.04 -4.06 18.35
N ARG A 203 -0.74 -3.19 19.10
CA ARG A 203 -1.58 -3.61 20.23
C ARG A 203 -2.65 -4.62 19.81
N ARG A 204 -3.19 -4.48 18.60
CA ARG A 204 -4.20 -5.40 18.02
C ARG A 204 -3.59 -6.67 17.41
N GLY A 205 -2.27 -6.74 17.26
CA GLY A 205 -1.60 -7.84 16.56
C GLY A 205 -1.93 -7.89 15.07
N ILE A 206 -2.24 -6.74 14.47
CA ILE A 206 -2.47 -6.67 13.02
C ILE A 206 -1.11 -6.77 12.32
N PRO A 207 -0.94 -7.69 11.36
CA PRO A 207 0.32 -7.83 10.64
C PRO A 207 0.63 -6.61 9.79
N MET A 208 1.92 -6.29 9.66
CA MET A 208 2.37 -5.16 8.85
C MET A 208 3.31 -5.60 7.72
N THR A 209 3.37 -4.80 6.66
CA THR A 209 4.40 -4.90 5.63
C THR A 209 5.14 -3.57 5.46
N LEU A 210 6.19 -3.54 4.62
CA LEU A 210 6.93 -2.33 4.27
C LEU A 210 6.71 -2.01 2.79
N SER A 211 6.58 -0.74 2.49
CA SER A 211 6.44 -0.28 1.10
C SER A 211 7.08 1.08 0.84
N SER A 212 7.53 1.26 -0.41
CA SER A 212 8.10 2.52 -0.88
C SER A 212 7.16 3.36 -1.75
N ASP A 213 6.12 2.73 -2.30
CA ASP A 213 5.22 3.35 -3.30
C ASP A 213 6.02 3.84 -4.52
N ALA A 214 7.01 3.03 -4.91
CA ALA A 214 8.00 3.44 -5.90
C ALA A 214 7.39 3.46 -7.29
N HIS A 215 7.22 4.67 -7.83
CA HIS A 215 6.84 4.92 -9.23
C HIS A 215 8.04 4.94 -10.20
N ARG A 216 9.26 4.77 -9.67
CA ARG A 216 10.52 4.71 -10.42
C ARG A 216 11.44 3.70 -9.77
N ALA A 217 12.23 3.00 -10.58
CA ALA A 217 13.20 2.02 -10.11
C ALA A 217 14.06 2.59 -8.97
N GLU A 218 14.64 3.79 -9.13
CA GLU A 218 15.49 4.45 -8.11
C GLU A 218 14.85 4.66 -6.73
N HIS A 219 13.52 4.61 -6.62
CA HIS A 219 12.78 4.72 -5.37
C HIS A 219 12.47 3.39 -4.69
N VAL A 220 12.71 2.25 -5.36
CA VAL A 220 12.51 0.93 -4.74
C VAL A 220 13.37 0.80 -3.48
N GLY A 221 12.73 0.37 -2.39
CA GLY A 221 13.31 0.23 -1.06
C GLY A 221 13.65 1.55 -0.39
N ARG A 222 13.19 2.70 -0.89
CA ARG A 222 13.44 4.02 -0.29
C ARG A 222 12.99 4.01 1.16
N ASP A 223 13.90 4.40 2.06
CA ASP A 223 13.71 4.38 3.51
C ASP A 223 13.31 3.03 4.15
N ALA A 224 13.35 1.90 3.43
CA ALA A 224 12.97 0.59 3.97
C ALA A 224 13.73 0.22 5.26
N GLY A 225 15.03 0.56 5.34
CA GLY A 225 15.82 0.34 6.57
C GLY A 225 15.40 1.22 7.74
N ARG A 226 15.00 2.47 7.49
CA ARG A 226 14.49 3.38 8.53
C ARG A 226 13.10 2.95 8.99
N ALA A 227 12.24 2.55 8.06
CA ALA A 227 10.92 2.02 8.35
C ALA A 227 11.00 0.71 9.17
N ALA A 228 11.88 -0.21 8.77
CA ALA A 228 12.17 -1.43 9.53
C ALA A 228 12.66 -1.11 10.95
N GLN A 229 13.58 -0.15 11.11
CA GLN A 229 14.06 0.26 12.43
C GLN A 229 12.94 0.87 13.29
N LEU A 230 12.08 1.72 12.71
CA LEU A 230 10.91 2.26 13.43
C LEU A 230 10.01 1.14 13.94
N LEU A 231 9.69 0.14 13.12
CA LEU A 231 8.88 -1.01 13.54
C LEU A 231 9.56 -1.80 14.67
N LYS A 232 10.88 -2.02 14.60
CA LYS A 232 11.66 -2.66 15.67
C LYS A 232 11.60 -1.89 16.98
N ASP A 233 11.78 -0.57 16.92
CA ASP A 233 11.78 0.29 18.09
C ASP A 233 10.40 0.30 18.77
N LEU A 234 9.33 0.17 17.98
CA LEU A 234 7.96 -0.02 18.46
C LEU A 234 7.69 -1.46 18.94
N GLY A 235 8.63 -2.39 18.78
CA GLY A 235 8.56 -3.77 19.26
C GLY A 235 7.83 -4.74 18.33
N ILE A 236 7.67 -4.39 17.05
CA ILE A 236 7.22 -5.32 16.01
C ILE A 236 8.43 -6.16 15.58
N LYS A 237 8.23 -7.47 15.46
CA LYS A 237 9.32 -8.45 15.28
C LYS A 237 9.41 -9.02 13.87
N GLU A 238 8.34 -8.87 13.09
CA GLU A 238 8.22 -9.46 11.77
C GLU A 238 7.36 -8.59 10.87
N ILE A 239 7.58 -8.73 9.57
CA ILE A 239 6.82 -8.10 8.48
C ILE A 239 6.39 -9.15 7.48
N ILE A 240 5.31 -8.83 6.75
CA ILE A 240 4.66 -9.77 5.85
C ILE A 240 5.09 -9.55 4.40
N GLY A 241 5.51 -10.62 3.76
CA GLY A 241 5.54 -10.78 2.31
C GLY A 241 4.44 -11.71 1.83
N PHE A 242 4.38 -11.99 0.54
CA PHE A 242 3.32 -12.83 -0.04
C PHE A 242 3.86 -13.81 -1.08
N ASP A 243 3.34 -15.03 -1.09
CA ASP A 243 3.65 -16.05 -2.09
C ASP A 243 2.37 -16.83 -2.42
N HIS A 244 1.90 -16.78 -3.67
CA HIS A 244 0.69 -17.45 -4.14
C HIS A 244 -0.56 -17.20 -3.26
N GLY A 245 -0.77 -15.94 -2.85
CA GLY A 245 -1.90 -15.53 -2.00
C GLY A 245 -1.71 -15.84 -0.51
N GLN A 246 -0.58 -16.43 -0.11
CA GLN A 246 -0.29 -16.78 1.28
C GLN A 246 0.70 -15.80 1.89
N LYS A 247 0.52 -15.50 3.18
CA LYS A 247 1.44 -14.65 3.93
C LYS A 247 2.73 -15.39 4.23
N GLU A 248 3.85 -14.73 3.96
CA GLU A 248 5.17 -15.14 4.39
C GLU A 248 5.71 -14.19 5.46
N TYR A 249 6.24 -14.74 6.55
CA TYR A 249 6.70 -13.97 7.70
C TYR A 249 8.23 -13.78 7.62
N TYR A 250 8.66 -12.53 7.65
CA TYR A 250 10.07 -12.16 7.63
C TYR A 250 10.45 -11.49 8.95
N PRO A 251 11.49 -11.97 9.65
CA PRO A 251 11.96 -11.28 10.84
C PRO A 251 12.47 -9.88 10.48
N LEU A 252 12.18 -8.90 11.33
CA LEU A 252 12.73 -7.56 11.23
C LEU A 252 14.16 -7.54 11.74
#